data_AF-A0A0S8HHY4-F1
#
_entry.id   AF-A0A0S8HHY4-F1
#
_cell.length_a   1.000
_cell.length_b   1.000
_cell.length_c   1.000
_cell.angle_alpha   90.00
_cell.angle_beta   90.00
_cell.angle_gamma   90.00
#
_symmetry.space_group_name_H-M   'P 1'
#
loop_
_entity.id
_entity.type
_entity.pdbx_description
1 polymer ?
#
loop_
_entity_poly.entity_id
_entity_poly.type
_entity_poly.pdbx_seq_one_letter_code
_entity_poly.pdbx_strand_id
1 'polypeptide(L)'
;MPPVVSACQPLNRTAGSRPGRGGAILVEPVGPFQNEGLLSIGKGSTFEVAGDLIELGPQAHLAVELGGLIPDEGFGRLQVTGAATLAGTLEVTLVDGFMLDLGDQFAIVECASLTGQFAKLLDPDLGHLALAPLYQPDRLLLQAAYLGDANLDGCVDGLDYNSWSGHCRMAGMTWLEADYNGDTMVDGLDYNNWSLNYQSGCDGTRIPEPAFAVLLIAGLGPVLRRRPNG
;
A
#
# COMPACT_ATOMS: atom_id res chain seq x y z
N MET A 1 9.95 30.16 17.20
CA MET A 1 8.71 29.38 17.07
C MET A 1 8.49 29.21 15.58
N PRO A 2 8.57 27.98 15.05
CA PRO A 2 8.24 27.73 13.65
C PRO A 2 6.75 28.03 13.40
N PRO A 3 6.36 28.42 12.18
CA PRO A 3 4.97 28.74 11.86
C PRO A 3 4.12 27.46 11.83
N VAL A 4 3.14 27.38 12.72
CA VAL A 4 2.11 26.33 12.75
C VAL A 4 1.04 26.65 11.70
N VAL A 5 0.74 25.72 10.80
CA VAL A 5 -0.39 25.83 9.87
C VAL A 5 -1.43 24.78 10.25
N SER A 6 -2.49 25.22 10.94
CA SER A 6 -3.67 24.41 11.25
C SER A 6 -4.74 24.62 10.16
N ALA A 7 -4.94 23.63 9.30
CA ALA A 7 -5.66 23.76 8.03
C ALA A 7 -7.21 23.68 8.12
N CYS A 8 -7.83 24.16 9.21
CA CYS A 8 -9.28 24.40 9.26
C CYS A 8 -9.65 25.90 9.13
N GLN A 9 -8.68 26.75 8.80
CA GLN A 9 -8.87 28.10 8.29
C GLN A 9 -8.29 28.20 6.87
N PRO A 10 -8.88 29.01 5.96
CA PRO A 10 -8.26 29.26 4.65
C PRO A 10 -6.81 29.71 4.87
N LEU A 11 -5.86 28.95 4.29
CA LEU A 11 -4.40 29.06 4.40
C LEU A 11 -3.94 30.42 4.95
N ASN A 12 -3.74 30.49 6.27
CA ASN A 12 -3.34 31.73 6.92
C ASN A 12 -1.86 32.00 6.60
N ARG A 13 -1.66 32.97 5.70
CA ARG A 13 -0.43 33.64 5.22
C ARG A 13 0.79 33.68 6.17
N THR A 14 1.47 32.56 6.43
CA THR A 14 2.82 32.56 7.03
C THR A 14 3.87 31.83 6.19
N ALA A 15 3.46 30.90 5.34
CA ALA A 15 4.25 30.46 4.18
C ALA A 15 3.64 31.08 2.92
N GLY A 16 4.46 31.69 2.06
CA GLY A 16 3.94 32.22 0.81
C GLY A 16 3.39 31.09 -0.04
N SER A 17 2.06 30.98 -0.16
CA SER A 17 1.44 30.06 -1.11
C SER A 17 1.14 30.78 -2.41
N ARG A 18 1.55 30.19 -3.54
CA ARG A 18 1.25 30.71 -4.88
C ARG A 18 0.88 29.55 -5.81
N PRO A 19 0.15 29.82 -6.89
CA PRO A 19 0.04 28.87 -7.98
C PRO A 19 1.45 28.55 -8.50
N GLY A 20 1.84 27.28 -8.42
CA GLY A 20 3.04 26.71 -9.04
C GLY A 20 2.84 26.49 -10.55
N ARG A 21 3.83 25.88 -11.20
CA ARG A 21 3.70 25.50 -12.61
C ARG A 21 2.68 24.36 -12.74
N GLY A 22 1.88 24.36 -13.81
CA GLY A 22 0.98 23.25 -14.12
C GLY A 22 -0.25 23.08 -13.20
N GLY A 23 -0.61 24.08 -12.38
CA GLY A 23 -1.76 23.98 -11.47
C GLY A 23 -1.41 23.53 -10.05
N ALA A 24 -0.12 23.32 -9.75
CA ALA A 24 0.36 23.01 -8.41
C ALA A 24 0.10 24.15 -7.40
N ILE A 25 0.03 23.83 -6.11
CA ILE A 25 0.15 24.80 -5.01
C ILE A 25 1.59 24.72 -4.51
N LEU A 26 2.36 25.79 -4.67
CA LEU A 26 3.72 25.88 -4.15
C LEU A 26 3.74 26.61 -2.80
N VAL A 27 4.45 26.03 -1.84
CA VAL A 27 4.71 26.60 -0.52
C VAL A 27 6.22 26.74 -0.31
N GLU A 28 6.64 27.96 0.03
CA GLU A 28 8.04 28.30 0.35
C GLU A 28 8.16 28.68 1.84
N PRO A 29 8.29 27.68 2.75
CA PRO A 29 8.35 27.92 4.19
C PRO A 29 9.71 28.50 4.62
N VAL A 30 9.71 29.26 5.73
CA VAL A 30 10.95 29.59 6.45
C VAL A 30 11.24 28.45 7.43
N GLY A 31 12.06 27.49 7.00
CA GLY A 31 12.33 26.22 7.72
C GLY A 31 11.49 25.06 7.17
N PRO A 32 11.53 23.87 7.81
CA PRO A 32 10.75 22.72 7.36
C PRO A 32 9.25 23.02 7.38
N PHE A 33 8.54 22.61 6.34
CA PHE A 33 7.07 22.58 6.35
C PHE A 33 6.61 21.51 7.33
N GLN A 34 5.66 21.84 8.18
CA GLN A 34 5.13 20.96 9.22
C GLN A 34 3.65 20.70 8.97
N ASN A 35 3.28 19.45 8.71
CA ASN A 35 1.88 19.06 8.66
C ASN A 35 1.44 18.55 10.04
N GLU A 36 0.50 19.25 10.66
CA GLU A 36 -0.06 18.93 12.00
C GLU A 36 -1.52 18.48 11.94
N GLY A 37 -2.08 18.33 10.74
CA GLY A 37 -3.48 18.01 10.55
C GLY A 37 -3.73 17.38 9.18
N LEU A 38 -4.86 17.73 8.57
CA LEU A 38 -5.23 17.21 7.25
C LEU A 38 -4.59 18.04 6.13
N LEU A 39 -3.74 17.39 5.34
CA LEU A 39 -3.32 17.84 4.02
C LEU A 39 -4.03 16.96 2.99
N SER A 40 -5.00 17.52 2.27
CA SER A 40 -5.73 16.81 1.22
C SER A 40 -5.27 17.28 -0.15
N ILE A 41 -4.92 16.33 -1.02
CA ILE A 41 -4.46 16.56 -2.38
C ILE A 41 -5.37 15.79 -3.33
N GLY A 42 -6.25 16.53 -4.00
CA GLY A 42 -7.22 15.95 -4.93
C GLY A 42 -6.58 15.47 -6.23
N LYS A 43 -7.37 14.73 -7.03
CA LYS A 43 -6.95 14.25 -8.34
C LYS A 43 -6.43 15.40 -9.21
N GLY A 44 -5.30 15.17 -9.88
CA GLY A 44 -4.69 16.15 -10.79
C GLY A 44 -4.13 17.39 -10.11
N SER A 45 -3.99 17.35 -8.78
CA SER A 45 -3.41 18.43 -7.99
C SER A 45 -2.03 18.03 -7.46
N THR A 46 -1.13 19.00 -7.40
CA THR A 46 0.20 18.80 -6.85
C THR A 46 0.44 19.84 -5.76
N PHE A 47 0.80 19.37 -4.57
CA PHE A 47 1.24 20.23 -3.47
C PHE A 47 2.76 20.18 -3.41
N GLU A 48 3.39 21.31 -3.71
CA GLU A 48 4.85 21.45 -3.77
C GLU A 48 5.36 22.18 -2.52
N VAL A 49 6.34 21.57 -1.84
CA VAL A 49 7.07 22.14 -0.72
C VAL A 49 8.50 22.43 -1.16
N ALA A 50 8.84 23.71 -1.29
CA ALA A 50 10.20 24.16 -1.54
C ALA A 50 11.02 24.13 -0.25
N GLY A 51 11.52 22.95 0.12
CA GLY A 51 12.31 22.71 1.32
C GLY A 51 12.07 21.31 1.87
N ASP A 52 12.33 21.15 3.16
CA ASP A 52 12.04 19.91 3.87
C ASP A 52 10.57 19.86 4.33
N LEU A 53 10.04 18.65 4.47
CA LEU A 53 8.71 18.36 5.01
C LEU A 53 8.82 17.41 6.20
N ILE A 54 8.04 17.72 7.24
CA ILE A 54 7.89 16.89 8.43
C ILE A 54 6.39 16.69 8.69
N GLU A 55 5.93 15.45 8.62
CA GLU A 55 4.63 15.04 9.15
C GLU A 55 4.74 14.94 10.68
N LEU A 56 4.03 15.79 11.42
CA LEU A 56 4.17 15.88 12.87
C LEU A 56 3.30 14.84 13.61
N GLY A 57 3.86 13.64 13.73
CA GLY A 57 3.37 12.61 14.65
C GLY A 57 1.97 12.06 14.29
N PRO A 58 1.22 11.50 15.26
CA PRO A 58 -0.01 10.76 14.97
C PRO A 58 -1.20 11.61 14.50
N GLN A 59 -1.10 12.95 14.57
CA GLN A 59 -2.16 13.85 14.12
C GLN A 59 -2.00 14.27 12.66
N ALA A 60 -0.81 14.08 12.09
CA ALA A 60 -0.52 14.35 10.71
C ALA A 60 -1.30 13.39 9.82
N HIS A 61 -1.98 13.93 8.82
CA HIS A 61 -2.86 13.18 7.94
C HIS A 61 -2.67 13.67 6.51
N LEU A 62 -2.16 12.80 5.64
CA LEU A 62 -2.10 13.01 4.20
C LEU A 62 -3.26 12.25 3.55
N ALA A 63 -4.15 12.97 2.87
CA ALA A 63 -5.23 12.39 2.09
C ALA A 63 -4.98 12.61 0.59
N VAL A 64 -4.99 11.55 -0.21
CA VAL A 64 -4.76 11.60 -1.66
C VAL A 64 -5.90 10.95 -2.43
N GLU A 65 -6.34 11.60 -3.50
CA GLU A 65 -7.34 11.04 -4.42
C GLU A 65 -6.67 10.40 -5.64
N LEU A 66 -7.13 9.22 -6.02
CA LEU A 66 -6.72 8.49 -7.22
C LEU A 66 -7.90 8.37 -8.19
N GLY A 67 -7.73 8.82 -9.43
CA GLY A 67 -8.76 8.74 -10.46
C GLY A 67 -8.21 8.55 -11.87
N GLY A 68 -7.00 7.98 -11.98
CA GLY A 68 -6.27 7.71 -13.22
C GLY A 68 -4.78 7.53 -12.95
N LEU A 69 -4.02 7.01 -13.93
CA LEU A 69 -2.61 6.63 -13.76
C LEU A 69 -1.60 7.71 -14.17
N ILE A 70 -2.06 8.82 -14.76
CA ILE A 70 -1.19 9.86 -15.29
C ILE A 70 -0.79 10.82 -14.14
N PRO A 71 0.50 11.00 -13.83
CA PRO A 71 0.92 11.98 -12.82
C PRO A 71 0.43 13.40 -13.15
N ASP A 72 0.12 14.19 -12.12
CA ASP A 72 -0.41 15.57 -12.23
C ASP A 72 -1.78 15.69 -12.93
N GLU A 73 -2.42 14.59 -13.34
CA GLU A 73 -3.76 14.58 -13.95
C GLU A 73 -4.69 13.56 -13.28
N GLY A 74 -4.17 12.36 -13.07
CA GLY A 74 -4.90 11.19 -12.60
C GLY A 74 -4.94 11.04 -11.09
N PHE A 75 -4.04 11.67 -10.34
CA PHE A 75 -3.98 11.52 -8.89
C PHE A 75 -3.33 12.71 -8.19
N GLY A 76 -3.57 12.84 -6.89
CA GLY A 76 -2.96 13.85 -6.03
C GLY A 76 -1.50 13.53 -5.70
N ARG A 77 -0.63 14.54 -5.72
CA ARG A 77 0.81 14.38 -5.47
C ARG A 77 1.37 15.38 -4.47
N LEU A 78 2.23 14.89 -3.58
CA LEU A 78 3.08 15.69 -2.72
C LEU A 78 4.50 15.71 -3.29
N GLN A 79 4.98 16.89 -3.68
CA GLN A 79 6.35 17.10 -4.12
C GLN A 79 7.12 17.88 -3.07
N VAL A 80 8.27 17.37 -2.65
CA VAL A 80 9.12 18.00 -1.63
C VAL A 80 10.51 18.17 -2.24
N THR A 81 11.02 19.39 -2.36
CA THR A 81 12.35 19.56 -2.99
C THR A 81 13.50 19.12 -2.08
N GLY A 82 13.25 19.01 -0.77
CA GLY A 82 14.20 18.57 0.26
C GLY A 82 13.85 17.20 0.85
N ALA A 83 14.21 17.01 2.12
CA ALA A 83 13.93 15.76 2.85
C ALA A 83 12.47 15.70 3.31
N ALA A 84 11.83 14.54 3.18
CA ALA A 84 10.51 14.26 3.73
C ALA A 84 10.60 13.22 4.86
N THR A 85 10.00 13.55 6.01
CA THR A 85 9.85 12.63 7.14
C THR A 85 8.36 12.28 7.30
N LEU A 86 8.00 11.04 7.00
CA LEU A 86 6.63 10.55 7.06
C LEU A 86 6.27 10.03 8.46
N ALA A 87 5.03 10.31 8.88
CA ALA A 87 4.42 9.86 10.11
C ALA A 87 2.89 10.01 10.00
N GLY A 88 2.15 9.52 10.99
CA GLY A 88 0.70 9.75 11.06
C GLY A 88 -0.09 8.83 10.13
N THR A 89 -1.14 9.35 9.49
CA THR A 89 -2.06 8.57 8.66
C THR A 89 -1.94 8.94 7.19
N LEU A 90 -1.94 7.94 6.32
CA LEU A 90 -2.22 8.09 4.89
C LEU A 90 -3.63 7.62 4.61
N GLU A 91 -4.46 8.46 4.00
CA GLU A 91 -5.77 8.10 3.47
C GLU A 91 -5.76 8.18 1.96
N VAL A 92 -6.30 7.15 1.31
CA VAL A 92 -6.43 7.09 -0.14
C VAL A 92 -7.90 6.98 -0.47
N THR A 93 -8.34 7.63 -1.54
CA THR A 93 -9.73 7.52 -2.02
C THR A 93 -9.74 7.38 -3.54
N LEU A 94 -10.50 6.41 -4.05
CA LEU A 94 -10.78 6.32 -5.49
C LEU A 94 -11.90 7.27 -5.87
N VAL A 95 -11.68 8.08 -6.89
CA VAL A 95 -12.64 9.08 -7.40
C VAL A 95 -13.00 8.81 -8.85
N ASP A 96 -14.04 9.48 -9.34
CA ASP A 96 -14.52 9.41 -10.73
C ASP A 96 -14.85 7.98 -11.23
N GLY A 97 -15.12 7.05 -10.32
CA GLY A 97 -15.38 5.65 -10.65
C GLY A 97 -14.15 4.89 -11.16
N PHE A 98 -12.95 5.39 -10.86
CA PHE A 98 -11.71 4.71 -11.20
C PHE A 98 -11.64 3.33 -10.55
N MET A 99 -11.27 2.33 -11.34
CA MET A 99 -11.07 0.95 -10.89
C MET A 99 -9.58 0.66 -11.02
N LEU A 100 -8.98 0.15 -9.95
CA LEU A 100 -7.59 -0.26 -9.95
C LEU A 100 -7.43 -1.60 -10.67
N ASP A 101 -6.43 -1.67 -11.54
CA ASP A 101 -5.93 -2.92 -12.08
C ASP A 101 -4.69 -3.38 -11.29
N LEU A 102 -4.47 -4.70 -11.24
CA LEU A 102 -3.28 -5.27 -10.60
C LEU A 102 -2.00 -4.67 -11.21
N GLY A 103 -1.10 -4.19 -10.37
CA GLY A 103 0.16 -3.59 -10.79
C GLY A 103 0.08 -2.10 -11.15
N ASP A 104 -1.10 -1.47 -11.06
CA ASP A 104 -1.20 -0.01 -11.14
C ASP A 104 -0.33 0.65 -10.08
N GLN A 105 0.32 1.77 -10.44
CA GLN A 105 1.31 2.43 -9.60
C GLN A 105 1.10 3.94 -9.51
N PHE A 106 1.26 4.49 -8.30
CA PHE A 106 1.06 5.91 -8.00
C PHE A 106 2.22 6.45 -7.15
N ALA A 107 3.05 7.31 -7.74
CA ALA A 107 4.10 8.01 -7.01
C ALA A 107 3.48 9.24 -6.31
N ILE A 108 2.90 9.00 -5.13
CA ILE A 108 2.13 10.01 -4.40
C ILE A 108 3.01 10.98 -3.59
N VAL A 109 4.24 10.57 -3.25
CA VAL A 109 5.25 11.45 -2.65
C VAL A 109 6.54 11.34 -3.45
N GLU A 110 7.11 12.46 -3.85
CA GLU A 110 8.46 12.57 -4.42
C GLU A 110 9.28 13.57 -3.62
N CYS A 111 10.51 13.19 -3.27
CA CYS A 111 11.38 13.98 -2.41
C CYS A 111 12.88 13.76 -2.70
N ALA A 112 13.75 14.58 -2.12
CA ALA A 112 15.20 14.37 -2.22
C ALA A 112 15.68 13.22 -1.32
N SER A 113 15.05 13.03 -0.16
CA SER A 113 15.25 11.85 0.69
C SER A 113 14.03 11.57 1.56
N LEU A 114 13.60 10.32 1.62
CA LEU A 114 12.47 9.84 2.42
C LEU A 114 12.95 9.13 3.68
N THR A 115 12.34 9.46 4.82
CA THR A 115 12.53 8.73 6.08
C THR A 115 11.18 8.56 6.79
N GLY A 116 11.10 7.59 7.69
CA GLY A 116 9.85 7.25 8.38
C GLY A 116 8.85 6.52 7.47
N GLN A 117 7.67 6.25 8.03
CA GLN A 117 6.54 5.64 7.33
C GLN A 117 5.24 6.13 7.98
N PHE A 118 4.13 6.04 7.26
CA PHE A 118 2.82 6.25 7.88
C PHE A 118 2.57 5.17 8.92
N ALA A 119 2.04 5.57 10.07
CA ALA A 119 1.67 4.67 11.16
C ALA A 119 0.29 4.02 10.93
N LYS A 120 -0.46 4.51 9.95
CA LYS A 120 -1.76 3.98 9.56
C LYS A 120 -2.03 4.25 8.09
N LEU A 121 -2.48 3.22 7.37
CA LEU A 121 -3.08 3.34 6.05
C LEU A 121 -4.60 3.21 6.15
N LEU A 122 -5.32 4.13 5.52
CA LEU A 122 -6.75 4.04 5.26
C LEU A 122 -6.94 3.85 3.76
N ASP A 123 -7.04 2.59 3.35
CA ASP A 123 -7.24 2.18 1.96
C ASP A 123 -8.75 2.03 1.65
N PRO A 124 -9.25 2.38 0.46
CA PRO A 124 -10.56 1.92 -0.03
C PRO A 124 -10.74 0.40 0.12
N ASP A 125 -11.99 -0.02 0.28
CA ASP A 125 -12.35 -1.44 0.15
C ASP A 125 -12.32 -1.83 -1.33
N LEU A 126 -11.28 -2.58 -1.71
CA LEU A 126 -11.02 -3.06 -3.07
C LEU A 126 -11.25 -4.58 -3.20
N GLY A 127 -11.88 -5.20 -2.20
CA GLY A 127 -12.09 -6.65 -2.14
C GLY A 127 -10.77 -7.42 -1.98
N HIS A 128 -10.30 -8.03 -3.07
CA HIS A 128 -9.08 -8.83 -3.09
C HIS A 128 -7.81 -8.05 -3.44
N LEU A 129 -7.95 -6.80 -3.88
CA LEU A 129 -6.83 -5.90 -4.11
C LEU A 129 -6.62 -5.01 -2.88
N ALA A 130 -5.45 -4.41 -2.80
CA ALA A 130 -5.08 -3.36 -1.86
C ALA A 130 -3.96 -2.52 -2.45
N LEU A 131 -3.73 -1.34 -1.89
CA LEU A 131 -2.61 -0.47 -2.23
C LEU A 131 -1.43 -0.74 -1.30
N ALA A 132 -0.42 -1.45 -1.81
CA ALA A 132 0.84 -1.70 -1.14
C ALA A 132 1.71 -0.43 -1.08
N PRO A 133 1.98 0.14 0.11
CA PRO A 133 2.92 1.26 0.24
C PRO A 133 4.37 0.78 0.16
N LEU A 134 5.11 1.28 -0.82
CA LEU A 134 6.51 1.00 -1.06
C LEU A 134 7.35 2.25 -0.78
N TYR A 135 7.98 2.26 0.38
CA TYR A 135 8.86 3.32 0.84
C TYR A 135 10.24 3.17 0.20
N GLN A 136 10.58 4.07 -0.71
CA GLN A 136 11.87 4.13 -1.39
C GLN A 136 12.67 5.35 -0.94
N PRO A 137 13.99 5.41 -1.18
CA PRO A 137 14.82 6.52 -0.69
C PRO A 137 14.39 7.91 -1.16
N ASP A 138 13.71 8.03 -2.30
CA ASP A 138 13.31 9.32 -2.90
C ASP A 138 11.78 9.45 -3.12
N ARG A 139 10.98 8.44 -2.78
CA ARG A 139 9.54 8.44 -3.05
C ARG A 139 8.76 7.44 -2.19
N LEU A 140 7.46 7.72 -2.04
CA LEU A 140 6.47 6.72 -1.66
C LEU A 140 5.65 6.34 -2.90
N LEU A 141 5.71 5.07 -3.26
CA LEU A 141 4.91 4.48 -4.33
C LEU A 141 3.77 3.67 -3.71
N LEU A 142 2.54 3.88 -4.17
CA LEU A 142 1.46 2.93 -3.93
C LEU A 142 1.38 2.01 -5.14
N GLN A 143 1.35 0.69 -4.90
CA GLN A 143 1.17 -0.30 -5.94
C GLN A 143 -0.07 -1.14 -5.66
N ALA A 144 -0.97 -1.25 -6.63
CA ALA A 144 -2.07 -2.19 -6.54
C ALA A 144 -1.53 -3.63 -6.56
N ALA A 145 -1.80 -4.37 -5.51
CA ALA A 145 -1.39 -5.76 -5.32
C ALA A 145 -2.57 -6.59 -4.81
N TYR A 146 -2.47 -7.91 -4.90
CA TYR A 146 -3.42 -8.75 -4.16
C TYR A 146 -3.19 -8.58 -2.66
N LEU A 147 -4.27 -8.49 -1.89
CA LEU A 147 -4.19 -8.38 -0.45
C LEU A 147 -3.55 -9.66 0.12
N GLY A 148 -2.35 -9.53 0.70
CA GLY A 148 -1.57 -10.67 1.20
C GLY A 148 -0.43 -11.13 0.29
N ASP A 149 -0.21 -10.50 -0.87
CA ASP A 149 0.94 -10.72 -1.76
C ASP A 149 2.10 -9.82 -1.29
N ALA A 150 2.92 -10.33 -0.36
CA ALA A 150 4.04 -9.57 0.22
C ALA A 150 5.20 -9.44 -0.76
N ASN A 151 5.47 -10.46 -1.58
CA ASN A 151 6.62 -10.44 -2.48
C ASN A 151 6.34 -9.72 -3.81
N LEU A 152 5.08 -9.33 -4.05
CA LEU A 152 4.57 -8.63 -5.22
C LEU A 152 4.79 -9.41 -6.53
N ASP A 153 4.71 -10.73 -6.47
CA ASP A 153 4.85 -11.59 -7.66
C ASP A 153 3.52 -11.81 -8.41
N GLY A 154 2.42 -11.25 -7.88
CA GLY A 154 1.09 -11.35 -8.45
C GLY A 154 0.33 -12.61 -8.02
N CYS A 155 0.82 -13.34 -7.02
CA CYS A 155 0.20 -14.56 -6.51
C CYS A 155 0.30 -14.61 -4.98
N VAL A 156 -0.84 -14.72 -4.29
CA VAL A 156 -0.88 -14.89 -2.83
C VAL A 156 -0.63 -16.36 -2.49
N ASP A 157 0.58 -16.73 -2.09
CA ASP A 157 0.96 -18.12 -1.89
C ASP A 157 1.78 -18.40 -0.61
N GLY A 158 2.49 -19.54 -0.60
CA GLY A 158 3.30 -19.96 0.54
C GLY A 158 4.58 -19.15 0.72
N LEU A 159 5.03 -18.40 -0.29
CA LEU A 159 6.15 -17.47 -0.18
C LEU A 159 5.74 -16.25 0.65
N ASP A 160 4.53 -15.72 0.48
CA ASP A 160 4.03 -14.60 1.29
C ASP A 160 3.79 -14.99 2.74
N TYR A 161 3.38 -16.24 2.97
CA TYR A 161 3.32 -16.79 4.33
C TYR A 161 4.67 -16.73 5.03
N ASN A 162 5.78 -16.94 4.32
CA ASN A 162 7.11 -16.84 4.93
C ASN A 162 7.41 -15.42 5.39
N SER A 163 6.92 -14.39 4.68
CA SER A 163 7.03 -12.99 5.11
C SER A 163 6.28 -12.78 6.43
N TRP A 164 5.03 -13.23 6.54
CA TRP A 164 4.28 -13.13 7.79
C TRP A 164 4.93 -13.94 8.91
N SER A 165 5.31 -15.19 8.66
CA SER A 165 5.92 -16.06 9.68
C SER A 165 7.27 -15.53 10.16
N GLY A 166 8.01 -14.82 9.31
CA GLY A 166 9.30 -14.21 9.65
C GLY A 166 9.16 -12.95 10.52
N HIS A 167 8.05 -12.22 10.39
CA HIS A 167 7.83 -10.92 11.04
C HIS A 167 6.70 -10.90 12.06
N CYS A 168 6.02 -12.03 12.31
CA CYS A 168 4.91 -12.10 13.26
C CYS A 168 5.30 -11.53 14.64
N ARG A 169 4.47 -10.58 15.11
CA ARG A 169 4.61 -9.79 16.34
C ARG A 169 5.71 -8.72 16.30
N MET A 170 6.23 -8.39 15.12
CA MET A 170 7.15 -7.28 14.93
C MET A 170 6.38 -6.01 14.59
N ALA A 171 6.84 -4.89 15.13
CA ALA A 171 6.31 -3.55 14.90
C ALA A 171 7.27 -2.74 14.02
N GLY A 172 6.75 -1.69 13.36
CA GLY A 172 7.49 -0.89 12.41
C GLY A 172 7.77 -1.62 11.10
N MET A 173 6.96 -2.63 10.77
CA MET A 173 7.05 -3.38 9.52
C MET A 173 6.35 -2.64 8.38
N THR A 174 6.61 -3.10 7.16
CA THR A 174 6.03 -2.61 5.90
C THR A 174 5.23 -3.71 5.20
N TRP A 175 4.58 -3.37 4.08
CA TRP A 175 3.87 -4.33 3.23
C TRP A 175 4.71 -5.56 2.86
N LEU A 176 5.96 -5.34 2.44
CA LEU A 176 6.88 -6.43 2.03
C LEU A 176 7.28 -7.34 3.19
N GLU A 177 7.08 -6.86 4.42
CA GLU A 177 7.32 -7.57 5.68
C GLU A 177 6.00 -8.13 6.26
N ALA A 178 4.93 -8.14 5.47
CA ALA A 178 3.59 -8.67 5.76
C ALA A 178 2.73 -7.84 6.72
N ASP A 179 2.90 -6.52 6.77
CA ASP A 179 1.90 -5.60 7.31
C ASP A 179 0.90 -5.23 6.20
N TYR A 180 -0.15 -6.03 6.05
CA TYR A 180 -1.11 -5.91 4.96
C TYR A 180 -2.28 -4.98 5.29
N ASN A 181 -2.54 -4.71 6.57
CA ASN A 181 -3.56 -3.74 6.98
C ASN A 181 -2.99 -2.33 7.19
N GLY A 182 -1.66 -2.17 7.12
CA GLY A 182 -0.96 -0.90 7.18
C GLY A 182 -1.01 -0.24 8.56
N ASP A 183 -1.02 -1.03 9.64
CA ASP A 183 -1.03 -0.54 11.03
C ASP A 183 0.34 -0.62 11.73
N THR A 184 1.38 -0.93 10.95
CA THR A 184 2.79 -1.11 11.35
C THR A 184 3.07 -2.31 12.23
N MET A 185 2.10 -3.19 12.48
CA MET A 185 2.26 -4.37 13.31
C MET A 185 1.88 -5.63 12.53
N VAL A 186 2.80 -6.60 12.42
CA VAL A 186 2.47 -7.87 11.78
C VAL A 186 1.84 -8.80 12.80
N ASP A 187 0.53 -9.03 12.73
CA ASP A 187 -0.19 -9.85 13.70
C ASP A 187 -1.22 -10.82 13.09
N GLY A 188 -2.24 -11.20 13.86
CA GLY A 188 -3.28 -12.12 13.40
C GLY A 188 -4.21 -11.51 12.34
N LEU A 189 -4.28 -10.19 12.24
CA LEU A 189 -5.04 -9.49 11.22
C LEU A 189 -4.38 -9.66 9.85
N ASP A 190 -3.06 -9.55 9.76
CA ASP A 190 -2.32 -9.79 8.51
C ASP A 190 -2.38 -11.24 8.07
N TYR A 191 -2.32 -12.18 9.02
CA TYR A 191 -2.56 -13.59 8.74
C TYR A 191 -3.95 -13.82 8.13
N ASN A 192 -4.97 -13.16 8.66
CA ASN A 192 -6.32 -13.26 8.11
C ASN A 192 -6.38 -12.69 6.69
N ASN A 193 -5.72 -11.55 6.44
CA ASN A 193 -5.62 -10.95 5.10
C ASN A 193 -4.98 -11.91 4.09
N TRP A 194 -3.84 -12.52 4.43
CA TRP A 194 -3.21 -13.54 3.58
C TRP A 194 -4.11 -14.77 3.40
N SER A 195 -4.61 -15.37 4.49
CA SER A 195 -5.32 -16.65 4.43
C SER A 195 -6.66 -16.58 3.70
N LEU A 196 -7.36 -15.43 3.77
CA LEU A 196 -8.61 -15.21 3.04
C LEU A 196 -8.38 -15.02 1.53
N ASN A 197 -7.19 -14.57 1.14
CA ASN A 197 -6.83 -14.31 -0.26
C ASN A 197 -5.89 -15.36 -0.86
N TYR A 198 -5.58 -16.44 -0.13
CA TYR A 198 -4.69 -17.50 -0.60
C TYR A 198 -5.13 -18.04 -1.99
N GLN A 199 -4.15 -18.13 -2.90
CA GLN A 199 -4.31 -18.45 -4.33
C GLN A 199 -4.91 -17.34 -5.21
N SER A 200 -5.12 -16.12 -4.70
CA SER A 200 -5.45 -14.98 -5.56
C SER A 200 -4.31 -14.72 -6.53
N GLY A 201 -4.63 -14.56 -7.82
CA GLY A 201 -3.64 -14.27 -8.87
C GLY A 201 -2.77 -15.44 -9.31
N CYS A 202 -2.72 -16.51 -8.52
CA CYS A 202 -1.95 -17.69 -8.82
C CYS A 202 -2.56 -18.43 -10.02
N ASP A 203 -1.84 -18.48 -11.14
CA ASP A 203 -2.20 -19.38 -12.23
C ASP A 203 -2.18 -20.81 -11.70
N GLY A 204 -3.38 -21.36 -11.51
CA GLY A 204 -3.58 -22.73 -11.09
C GLY A 204 -3.00 -23.66 -12.15
N THR A 205 -1.71 -24.00 -12.03
CA THR A 205 -1.27 -25.29 -12.53
C THR A 205 -2.11 -26.29 -11.75
N ARG A 206 -3.18 -26.75 -12.41
CA ARG A 206 -4.08 -27.78 -11.90
C ARG A 206 -3.17 -28.82 -11.29
N ILE A 207 -3.19 -28.95 -9.97
CA ILE A 207 -2.51 -30.04 -9.29
C ILE A 207 -3.03 -31.29 -10.03
N PRO A 208 -2.20 -32.03 -10.79
CA PRO A 208 -2.68 -33.25 -11.43
C PRO A 208 -3.25 -34.08 -10.31
N GLU A 209 -4.53 -34.48 -10.43
CA GLU A 209 -5.22 -35.20 -9.37
C GLU A 209 -4.26 -36.27 -8.82
N PRO A 210 -4.09 -36.37 -7.49
CA PRO A 210 -3.14 -37.29 -6.92
C PRO A 210 -3.37 -38.66 -7.55
N ALA A 211 -2.32 -39.35 -7.98
CA ALA A 211 -2.41 -40.68 -8.57
C ALA A 211 -3.05 -41.74 -7.63
N PHE A 212 -3.58 -41.34 -6.46
CA PHE A 212 -4.48 -42.11 -5.61
C PHE A 212 -5.64 -42.75 -6.38
N ALA A 213 -6.23 -42.07 -7.37
CA ALA A 213 -7.27 -42.69 -8.21
C ALA A 213 -6.72 -43.90 -9.00
N VAL A 214 -5.47 -43.85 -9.45
CA VAL A 214 -4.79 -44.95 -10.15
C VAL A 214 -4.37 -46.06 -9.17
N LEU A 215 -3.94 -45.71 -7.96
CA LEU A 215 -3.56 -46.68 -6.93
C LEU A 215 -4.76 -47.45 -6.36
N LEU A 216 -5.93 -46.82 -6.21
CA LEU A 216 -7.15 -47.49 -5.77
C LEU A 216 -7.66 -48.51 -6.80
N ILE A 217 -7.53 -48.22 -8.09
CA ILE A 217 -7.92 -49.16 -9.17
C ILE A 217 -6.92 -50.32 -9.27
N ALA A 218 -5.62 -50.07 -9.10
CA ALA A 218 -4.60 -51.12 -9.10
C ALA A 218 -4.68 -52.06 -7.87
N GLY A 219 -5.15 -51.55 -6.72
CA GLY A 219 -5.27 -52.31 -5.47
C GLY A 219 -6.48 -53.27 -5.40
N LEU A 220 -7.55 -53.02 -6.15
CA LEU A 220 -8.77 -53.85 -6.13
C LEU A 220 -8.68 -55.09 -7.06
N GLY A 221 -7.83 -55.04 -8.09
CA GLY A 221 -7.65 -56.15 -9.05
C GLY A 221 -7.20 -57.49 -8.43
N PRO A 222 -6.24 -57.50 -7.47
CA PRO A 222 -5.80 -58.73 -6.81
C PRO A 222 -6.77 -59.26 -5.76
N VAL A 223 -7.56 -58.39 -5.10
CA VAL A 223 -8.47 -58.75 -4.01
C VAL A 223 -9.72 -59.46 -4.54
N LEU A 224 -10.21 -59.07 -5.72
CA LEU A 224 -11.37 -59.69 -6.37
C LEU A 224 -11.04 -61.02 -7.08
N ARG A 225 -9.76 -61.43 -7.15
CA ARG A 225 -9.31 -62.65 -7.83
C ARG A 225 -9.16 -63.87 -6.93
N ARG A 226 -9.43 -63.77 -5.63
CA ARG A 226 -9.44 -64.93 -4.73
C ARG A 226 -10.75 -65.72 -4.91
N ARG A 227 -10.73 -66.66 -5.86
CA ARG A 227 -11.74 -67.73 -5.96
C ARG A 227 -11.66 -68.65 -4.73
N PRO A 228 -12.79 -69.05 -4.12
CA PRO A 228 -12.80 -70.06 -3.08
C PRO A 228 -12.59 -71.44 -3.73
N ASN A 229 -11.55 -72.16 -3.32
CA ASN A 229 -11.42 -73.59 -3.60
C ASN A 229 -11.76 -74.35 -2.32
N GLY A 230 -12.64 -75.34 -2.47
CA GLY A 230 -13.18 -76.17 -1.41
C GLY A 230 -12.22 -77.21 -0.84
#